data_AF-A0A940R5W6-F1
#
_entry.id   AF-A0A940R5W6-F1
#
_cell.length_a   1.000
_cell.length_b   1.000
_cell.length_c   1.000
_cell.angle_alpha   90.00
_cell.angle_beta   90.00
_cell.angle_gamma   90.00
#
_symmetry.space_group_name_H-M   'P 1'
#
loop_
_entity.id
_entity.type
_entity.pdbx_description
1 polymer ?
#
loop_
_entity_poly.entity_id
_entity_poly.type
_entity_poly.pdbx_seq_one_letter_code
_entity_poly.pdbx_strand_id
1 'polypeptide(L)'
;MAPSALPSLSQHLREFASRREAWLVLARNLVPVVGIYAFGWSAPLAVFNYWFDGLSALAAIVAALVPRALRETRSRADGPLKSWLGGLLVWLVLVGILGLPYWGALAALHEGPLSSGLFRQVAHSPQLLLTFGMIAATHAWNAFHAGYDALPESELKQRVRWDVYLLVLRAVAMFLMASSILALVLVPAMALLLSYFEIWPERVLTTMFGDASKLHEYDPDRSSPRRRRRDAS
;
A
#
# COMPACT_ATOMS: atom_id res chain seq x y z
N MET A 1 25.80 -2.66 16.99
CA MET A 1 25.74 -2.98 15.55
C MET A 1 26.11 -1.72 14.80
N ALA A 2 27.17 -1.77 13.97
CA ALA A 2 27.54 -0.64 13.14
C ALA A 2 26.40 -0.35 12.14
N PRO A 3 26.05 0.92 11.87
CA PRO A 3 25.05 1.25 10.87
C PRO A 3 25.51 0.66 9.52
N SER A 4 24.65 -0.11 8.86
CA SER A 4 24.90 -0.56 7.49
C SER A 4 25.09 0.69 6.64
N ALA A 5 26.28 0.85 6.05
CA ALA A 5 26.56 1.97 5.18
C ALA A 5 25.50 2.01 4.06
N LEU A 6 24.85 3.16 3.88
CA LEU A 6 23.88 3.34 2.80
C LEU A 6 24.59 3.01 1.47
N PRO A 7 23.96 2.22 0.59
CA PRO A 7 24.57 1.89 -0.69
C PRO A 7 24.89 3.17 -1.47
N SER A 8 26.01 3.17 -2.19
CA SER A 8 26.35 4.30 -3.04
C SER A 8 25.31 4.47 -4.17
N LEU A 9 25.15 5.69 -4.66
CA LEU A 9 24.23 5.98 -5.78
C LEU A 9 24.52 5.12 -7.02
N SER A 10 25.80 4.81 -7.27
CA SER A 10 26.22 3.90 -8.35
C SER A 10 25.73 2.46 -8.17
N GLN A 11 25.58 1.99 -6.93
CA GLN A 11 25.06 0.67 -6.62
C GLN A 11 23.54 0.65 -6.81
N HIS A 12 22.83 1.70 -6.36
CA HIS A 12 21.39 1.85 -6.60
C HIS A 12 21.05 1.84 -8.09
N LEU A 13 21.78 2.60 -8.90
CA LEU A 13 21.53 2.67 -10.35
C LEU A 13 21.81 1.34 -11.05
N ARG A 14 22.88 0.63 -10.68
CA ARG A 14 23.18 -0.70 -11.24
C ARG A 14 22.13 -1.73 -10.85
N GLU A 15 21.73 -1.74 -9.58
CA GLU A 15 20.69 -2.63 -9.08
C GLU A 15 19.35 -2.37 -9.77
N PHE A 16 18.96 -1.10 -9.90
CA PHE A 16 17.78 -0.69 -10.64
C PHE A 16 17.83 -1.17 -12.10
N ALA A 17 18.93 -0.88 -12.80
CA ALA A 17 19.08 -1.26 -14.21
C ALA A 17 18.99 -2.77 -14.43
N SER A 18 19.45 -3.58 -13.47
CA SER A 18 19.40 -5.04 -13.53
C SER A 18 18.02 -5.65 -13.30
N ARG A 19 17.09 -4.92 -12.68
CA ARG A 19 15.77 -5.44 -12.27
C ARG A 19 14.69 -4.99 -13.27
N ARG A 20 14.24 -5.90 -14.13
CA ARG A 20 13.14 -5.62 -15.09
C ARG A 20 11.87 -5.10 -14.41
N GLU A 21 11.54 -5.64 -13.24
CA GLU A 21 10.38 -5.22 -12.45
C GLU A 21 10.49 -3.78 -11.95
N ALA A 22 11.70 -3.30 -11.66
CA ALA A 22 11.93 -1.92 -11.21
C ALA A 22 11.56 -0.91 -12.30
N TRP A 23 11.79 -1.25 -13.57
CA TRP A 23 11.36 -0.43 -14.71
C TRP A 23 9.84 -0.37 -14.84
N LEU A 24 9.14 -1.47 -14.58
CA LEU A 24 7.67 -1.50 -14.60
C LEU A 24 7.07 -0.66 -13.47
N VAL A 25 7.65 -0.75 -12.27
CA VAL A 25 7.27 0.09 -11.12
C VAL A 25 7.46 1.56 -11.45
N LEU A 26 8.63 1.93 -11.98
CA LEU A 26 8.90 3.32 -12.37
C LEU A 26 7.93 3.79 -13.46
N ALA A 27 7.73 2.99 -14.51
CA ALA A 27 6.82 3.33 -15.60
C ALA A 27 5.38 3.57 -15.09
N ARG A 28 4.88 2.70 -14.20
CA ARG A 28 3.55 2.84 -13.59
C ARG A 28 3.46 4.12 -12.76
N ASN A 29 4.47 4.40 -11.94
CA ASN A 29 4.49 5.60 -11.10
C ASN A 29 4.74 6.89 -11.91
N LEU A 30 5.25 6.81 -13.14
CA LEU A 30 5.35 7.94 -14.06
C LEU A 30 4.05 8.24 -14.82
N VAL A 31 3.02 7.38 -14.78
CA VAL A 31 1.75 7.62 -15.48
C VAL A 31 1.16 9.00 -15.14
N PRO A 32 1.06 9.44 -13.86
CA PRO A 32 0.53 10.77 -13.54
C PRO A 32 1.42 11.90 -14.05
N VAL A 33 2.74 11.70 -14.10
CA VAL A 33 3.71 12.67 -14.64
C VAL A 33 3.46 12.84 -16.15
N VAL A 34 3.45 11.74 -16.89
CA VAL A 34 3.16 11.76 -18.34
C VAL A 34 1.77 12.34 -18.59
N GLY A 35 0.79 12.02 -17.74
CA GLY A 35 -0.54 12.62 -17.77
C GLY A 35 -0.50 14.14 -17.77
N ILE A 36 0.23 14.76 -16.85
CA ILE A 36 0.37 16.23 -16.78
C ILE A 36 1.10 16.78 -18.00
N TYR A 37 2.30 16.27 -18.29
CA TYR A 37 3.21 16.92 -19.24
C TYR A 37 2.91 16.60 -20.72
N ALA A 38 2.31 15.44 -21.01
CA ALA A 38 2.02 15.02 -22.39
C ALA A 38 0.52 15.07 -22.73
N PHE A 39 -0.36 14.87 -21.74
CA PHE A 39 -1.81 14.76 -21.97
C PHE A 39 -2.63 15.87 -21.29
N GLY A 40 -1.97 16.85 -20.67
CA GLY A 40 -2.63 18.00 -20.06
C GLY A 40 -3.52 17.66 -18.86
N TRP A 41 -3.23 16.57 -18.15
CA TRP A 41 -3.95 16.24 -16.91
C TRP A 41 -3.78 17.37 -15.90
N SER A 42 -4.85 17.64 -15.15
CA SER A 42 -4.78 18.57 -14.03
C SER A 42 -3.98 17.96 -12.88
N ALA A 43 -3.34 18.80 -12.07
CA ALA A 43 -2.65 18.37 -10.86
C ALA A 43 -3.56 17.55 -9.91
N PRO A 44 -4.82 17.95 -9.64
CA PRO A 44 -5.74 17.13 -8.84
C PRO A 44 -5.99 15.74 -9.44
N LEU A 45 -6.10 15.60 -10.76
CA LEU A 45 -6.27 14.29 -11.42
C LEU A 45 -5.03 13.40 -11.24
N ALA A 46 -3.83 13.97 -11.32
CA ALA A 46 -2.59 13.25 -11.09
C ALA A 46 -2.44 12.78 -9.63
N VAL A 47 -2.77 13.64 -8.66
CA VAL A 47 -2.76 13.25 -7.24
C VAL A 47 -3.84 12.22 -6.94
N PHE A 48 -5.04 12.38 -7.51
CA PHE A 48 -6.11 11.40 -7.43
C PHE A 48 -5.66 10.03 -7.98
N ASN A 49 -4.84 10.01 -9.05
CA ASN A 49 -4.32 8.77 -9.58
C ASN A 49 -3.41 8.03 -8.58
N TYR A 50 -2.46 8.72 -7.96
CA TYR A 50 -1.62 8.11 -6.91
C TYR A 50 -2.45 7.64 -5.70
N TRP A 51 -3.44 8.43 -5.30
CA TRP A 51 -4.37 8.10 -4.23
C TRP A 51 -5.15 6.83 -4.55
N PHE A 52 -5.76 6.76 -5.73
CA PHE A 52 -6.58 5.64 -6.18
C PHE A 52 -5.74 4.36 -6.28
N ASP A 53 -4.53 4.45 -6.82
CA ASP A 53 -3.61 3.32 -6.95
C ASP A 53 -3.26 2.71 -5.58
N GLY A 54 -2.87 3.54 -4.61
CA GLY A 54 -2.51 3.03 -3.28
C GLY A 54 -3.72 2.55 -2.46
N LEU A 55 -4.87 3.23 -2.53
CA LEU A 55 -6.08 2.79 -1.84
C LEU A 55 -6.63 1.48 -2.44
N SER A 56 -6.55 1.33 -3.76
CA SER A 56 -6.93 0.09 -4.46
C SER A 56 -6.03 -1.08 -4.07
N ALA A 57 -4.71 -0.85 -3.95
CA ALA A 57 -3.77 -1.85 -3.46
C ALA A 57 -4.11 -2.30 -2.03
N LEU A 58 -4.35 -1.34 -1.13
CA LEU A 58 -4.76 -1.62 0.25
C LEU A 58 -6.06 -2.43 0.29
N ALA A 59 -7.08 -1.97 -0.45
CA ALA A 59 -8.38 -2.62 -0.50
C ALA A 59 -8.29 -4.05 -1.05
N ALA A 60 -7.46 -4.28 -2.07
CA ALA A 60 -7.22 -5.60 -2.63
C ALA A 60 -6.52 -6.54 -1.64
N ILE A 61 -5.47 -6.08 -0.94
CA ILE A 61 -4.78 -6.88 0.08
C ILE A 61 -5.74 -7.25 1.21
N VAL A 62 -6.50 -6.28 1.74
CA VAL A 62 -7.49 -6.55 2.79
C VAL A 62 -8.54 -7.54 2.29
N ALA A 63 -9.02 -7.40 1.04
CA ALA A 63 -9.97 -8.33 0.44
C ALA A 63 -9.41 -9.75 0.36
N ALA A 64 -8.13 -9.91 -0.01
CA ALA A 64 -7.45 -11.20 -0.08
C ALA A 64 -7.27 -11.87 1.30
N LEU A 65 -7.29 -11.09 2.40
CA LEU A 65 -7.23 -11.59 3.77
C LEU A 65 -8.59 -12.02 4.34
N VAL A 66 -9.70 -11.48 3.81
CA VAL A 66 -11.05 -11.78 4.31
C VAL A 66 -11.39 -13.27 4.28
N PRO A 67 -11.13 -14.05 3.21
CA PRO A 67 -11.44 -15.48 3.19
C PRO A 67 -10.81 -16.23 4.36
N ARG A 68 -9.55 -15.93 4.68
CA ARG A 68 -8.85 -16.53 5.82
C ARG A 68 -9.49 -16.15 7.15
N ALA A 69 -9.71 -14.85 7.36
CA ALA A 69 -10.33 -14.34 8.58
C ALA A 69 -11.73 -14.96 8.79
N LEU A 70 -12.52 -15.10 7.73
CA LEU A 70 -13.81 -15.76 7.79
C LEU A 70 -13.68 -17.24 8.13
N ARG A 71 -12.71 -17.98 7.60
CA ARG A 71 -12.50 -19.39 7.95
C ARG A 71 -12.09 -19.58 9.41
N GLU A 72 -11.26 -18.70 9.94
CA GLU A 72 -10.78 -18.77 11.33
C GLU A 72 -11.85 -18.35 12.34
N THR A 73 -12.82 -17.51 11.94
CA THR A 73 -13.87 -16.97 12.84
C THR A 73 -15.25 -17.61 12.63
N ARG A 74 -15.42 -18.45 11.61
CA ARG A 74 -16.73 -19.03 11.29
C ARG A 74 -17.22 -19.94 12.41
N SER A 75 -18.45 -19.71 12.86
CA SER A 75 -19.16 -20.75 13.62
C SER A 75 -19.74 -21.79 12.65
N ARG A 76 -19.83 -23.05 13.07
CA ARG A 76 -20.39 -24.14 12.24
C ARG A 76 -21.85 -23.90 11.82
N ALA A 77 -22.52 -22.92 12.43
CA ALA A 77 -23.93 -22.57 12.22
C ALA A 77 -24.15 -21.42 11.21
N ASP A 78 -23.11 -20.75 10.71
CA ASP A 78 -23.29 -19.59 9.84
C ASP A 78 -23.54 -19.96 8.37
N GLY A 79 -24.69 -19.54 7.84
CA GLY A 79 -25.05 -19.67 6.42
C GLY A 79 -24.17 -18.82 5.49
N PRO A 80 -24.07 -19.18 4.20
CA PRO A 80 -23.13 -18.56 3.25
C PRO A 80 -23.35 -17.06 3.03
N LEU A 81 -24.61 -16.61 2.98
CA LEU A 81 -24.94 -15.19 2.82
C LEU A 81 -24.49 -14.35 4.03
N LYS A 82 -24.66 -14.87 5.25
CA LYS A 82 -24.24 -14.20 6.48
C LYS A 82 -22.72 -14.07 6.54
N SER A 83 -21.98 -15.11 6.14
CA SER A 83 -20.51 -15.06 6.05
C SER A 83 -20.03 -14.06 5.00
N TRP A 84 -20.69 -14.00 3.83
CA TRP A 84 -20.34 -13.03 2.79
C TRP A 84 -20.58 -11.59 3.24
N LEU A 85 -21.74 -11.29 3.84
CA LEU A 85 -22.06 -9.98 4.39
C LEU A 85 -21.12 -9.58 5.53
N GLY A 86 -20.78 -10.52 6.42
CA GLY A 86 -19.80 -10.31 7.47
C GLY A 86 -18.42 -9.98 6.91
N GLY A 87 -17.98 -10.70 5.89
CA GLY A 87 -16.72 -10.43 5.20
C GLY A 87 -16.69 -9.07 4.52
N LEU A 88 -17.76 -8.70 3.82
CA LEU A 88 -17.91 -7.39 3.19
C LEU A 88 -17.88 -6.26 4.23
N LEU A 89 -18.58 -6.42 5.35
CA LEU A 89 -18.59 -5.42 6.42
C LEU A 89 -17.20 -5.25 7.04
N VAL A 90 -16.52 -6.36 7.36
CA VAL A 90 -15.16 -6.34 7.90
C VAL A 90 -14.21 -5.66 6.90
N TRP A 91 -14.32 -6.00 5.62
CA TRP A 91 -13.54 -5.37 4.57
C TRP A 91 -13.75 -3.85 4.52
N LEU A 92 -15.00 -3.39 4.49
CA LEU A 92 -15.35 -1.97 4.46
C LEU A 92 -14.79 -1.23 5.68
N VAL A 93 -14.94 -1.80 6.88
CA VAL A 93 -14.42 -1.20 8.12
C VAL A 93 -12.89 -1.12 8.10
N LEU A 94 -12.21 -2.20 7.71
CA LEU A 94 -10.75 -2.24 7.68
C LEU A 94 -10.18 -1.28 6.62
N VAL A 95 -10.75 -1.24 5.42
CA VAL A 95 -10.35 -0.27 4.39
C VAL A 95 -10.65 1.16 4.83
N GLY A 96 -11.78 1.39 5.52
CA GLY A 96 -12.11 2.69 6.11
C GLY A 96 -11.07 3.17 7.10
N ILE A 97 -10.68 2.32 8.06
CA ILE A 97 -9.72 2.66 9.12
C ILE A 97 -8.28 2.72 8.60
N LEU A 98 -7.81 1.66 7.92
CA LEU A 98 -6.45 1.62 7.39
C LEU A 98 -6.24 2.64 6.26
N GLY A 99 -7.33 3.02 5.58
CA GLY A 99 -7.35 4.06 4.57
C GLY A 99 -7.38 5.49 5.13
N LEU A 100 -7.45 5.72 6.45
CA LEU A 100 -7.49 7.07 7.03
C LEU A 100 -6.41 8.02 6.48
N PRO A 101 -5.14 7.61 6.33
CA PRO A 101 -4.13 8.44 5.67
C PRO A 101 -4.47 8.80 4.22
N TYR A 102 -5.10 7.88 3.48
CA TYR A 102 -5.59 8.12 2.11
C TYR A 102 -6.78 9.08 2.09
N TRP A 103 -7.74 8.92 2.99
CA TRP A 103 -8.89 9.83 3.11
C TRP A 103 -8.44 11.25 3.47
N GLY A 104 -7.46 11.37 4.38
CA GLY A 104 -6.83 12.65 4.72
C GLY A 104 -6.11 13.29 3.52
N ALA A 105 -5.36 12.51 2.74
CA ALA A 105 -4.69 13.01 1.54
C ALA A 105 -5.68 13.52 0.49
N LEU A 106 -6.81 12.83 0.32
CA LEU A 106 -7.88 13.27 -0.57
C LEU A 106 -8.55 14.56 -0.05
N ALA A 107 -8.77 14.68 1.26
CA ALA A 107 -9.36 15.87 1.87
C ALA A 107 -8.44 17.10 1.78
N ALA A 108 -7.11 16.91 1.70
CA ALA A 108 -6.13 17.98 1.54
C ALA A 108 -6.12 18.59 0.12
N LEU A 109 -6.70 17.90 -0.87
CA LEU A 109 -6.98 18.50 -2.17
C LEU A 109 -8.04 19.59 -1.96
N HIS A 110 -7.64 20.85 -2.12
CA HIS A 110 -8.47 22.03 -1.78
C HIS A 110 -9.80 22.13 -2.56
N GLU A 111 -9.89 21.40 -3.67
CA GLU A 111 -11.14 21.02 -4.33
C GLU A 111 -11.66 19.78 -3.60
N GLY A 112 -12.56 19.94 -2.62
CA GLY A 112 -12.92 18.89 -1.67
C GLY A 112 -13.19 17.50 -2.31
N PRO A 113 -13.17 16.41 -1.52
CA PRO A 113 -13.19 15.00 -1.96
C PRO A 113 -14.46 14.58 -2.72
N LEU A 114 -15.37 15.51 -3.01
CA LEU A 114 -16.62 15.37 -3.74
C LEU A 114 -16.81 16.48 -4.79
N SER A 115 -15.74 17.19 -5.18
CA SER A 115 -15.83 18.19 -6.23
C SER A 115 -16.36 17.48 -7.48
N SER A 116 -17.57 17.86 -7.88
CA SER A 116 -18.33 17.12 -8.89
C SER A 116 -17.61 17.07 -10.24
N GLY A 117 -16.59 17.92 -10.45
CA GLY A 117 -15.76 17.95 -11.65
C GLY A 117 -14.86 16.73 -11.80
N LEU A 118 -14.14 16.29 -10.75
CA LEU A 118 -13.15 15.22 -10.89
C LEU A 118 -13.81 13.86 -11.16
N PHE A 119 -14.79 13.46 -10.34
CA PHE A 119 -15.50 12.20 -10.58
C PHE A 119 -16.28 12.22 -11.88
N ARG A 120 -16.86 13.36 -12.27
CA ARG A 120 -17.54 13.50 -13.56
C ARG A 120 -16.56 13.37 -14.71
N GLN A 121 -15.37 13.97 -14.62
CA GLN A 121 -14.30 13.84 -15.61
C GLN A 121 -13.88 12.38 -15.77
N VAL A 122 -13.67 11.66 -14.66
CA VAL A 122 -13.35 10.23 -14.69
C VAL A 122 -14.50 9.44 -15.32
N ALA A 123 -15.74 9.64 -14.87
CA ALA A 123 -16.91 8.90 -15.34
C ALA A 123 -17.24 9.14 -16.83
N HIS A 124 -16.92 10.31 -17.37
CA HIS A 124 -17.20 10.67 -18.77
C HIS A 124 -16.00 10.47 -19.70
N SER A 125 -14.83 10.06 -19.18
CA SER A 125 -13.65 9.73 -19.99
C SER A 125 -13.43 8.22 -20.02
N PRO A 126 -13.72 7.54 -21.14
CA PRO A 126 -13.46 6.11 -21.31
C PRO A 126 -11.99 5.74 -21.04
N GLN A 127 -11.06 6.63 -21.38
CA GLN A 127 -9.63 6.42 -21.16
C GLN A 127 -9.28 6.41 -19.67
N LEU A 128 -9.86 7.32 -18.88
CA LEU A 128 -9.66 7.34 -17.43
C LEU A 128 -10.33 6.13 -16.76
N LEU A 129 -11.55 5.77 -17.17
CA LEU A 129 -12.21 4.56 -16.68
C LEU A 129 -11.39 3.30 -16.94
N LEU A 130 -10.84 3.15 -18.14
CA LEU A 130 -9.97 2.03 -18.47
C LEU A 130 -8.69 2.05 -17.64
N THR A 131 -8.07 3.22 -17.44
CA THR A 131 -6.86 3.37 -16.62
C THR A 131 -7.12 2.94 -15.17
N PHE A 132 -8.15 3.49 -14.53
CA PHE A 132 -8.49 3.16 -13.14
C PHE A 132 -9.01 1.74 -12.98
N GLY A 133 -9.80 1.25 -13.94
CA GLY A 133 -10.27 -0.14 -13.97
C GLY A 133 -9.10 -1.13 -14.05
N MET A 134 -8.10 -0.85 -14.91
CA MET A 134 -6.91 -1.69 -15.03
C MET A 134 -6.04 -1.65 -13.77
N ILE A 135 -5.91 -0.48 -13.12
CA ILE A 135 -5.22 -0.37 -11.82
C ILE A 135 -5.89 -1.26 -10.78
N ALA A 136 -7.21 -1.13 -10.61
CA ALA A 136 -7.97 -1.92 -9.62
C ALA A 136 -7.91 -3.42 -9.93
N ALA A 137 -8.07 -3.81 -11.21
CA ALA A 137 -8.00 -5.20 -11.64
C ALA A 137 -6.61 -5.81 -11.40
N THR A 138 -5.54 -5.05 -11.65
CA THR A 138 -4.16 -5.50 -11.44
C THR A 138 -3.88 -5.71 -9.95
N HIS A 139 -4.30 -4.77 -9.08
CA HIS A 139 -4.15 -4.93 -7.64
C HIS A 139 -4.94 -6.11 -7.09
N ALA A 140 -6.19 -6.27 -7.53
CA ALA A 140 -7.00 -7.43 -7.17
C ALA A 140 -6.31 -8.73 -7.59
N TRP A 141 -5.91 -8.83 -8.86
CA TRP A 141 -5.22 -10.00 -9.40
C TRP A 141 -3.96 -10.34 -8.58
N ASN A 142 -3.09 -9.35 -8.35
CA ASN A 142 -1.84 -9.54 -7.60
C ASN A 142 -2.10 -9.95 -6.15
N ALA A 143 -3.07 -9.34 -5.47
CA ALA A 143 -3.40 -9.66 -4.08
C ALA A 143 -3.94 -11.08 -3.93
N PHE A 144 -4.81 -11.54 -4.84
CA PHE A 144 -5.32 -12.91 -4.81
C PHE A 144 -4.26 -13.94 -5.24
N HIS A 145 -3.37 -13.60 -6.18
CA HIS A 145 -2.26 -14.47 -6.58
C HIS A 145 -1.12 -14.54 -5.55
N ALA A 146 -1.01 -13.54 -4.67
CA ALA A 146 -0.02 -13.54 -3.60
C ALA A 146 -0.20 -14.67 -2.58
N GLY A 147 -1.38 -15.32 -2.56
CA GLY A 147 -1.62 -16.53 -1.79
C GLY A 147 -1.64 -16.31 -0.27
N TYR A 148 -2.01 -15.11 0.20
CA TYR A 148 -2.08 -14.77 1.64
C TYR A 148 -2.82 -15.81 2.48
N ASP A 149 -3.82 -16.43 1.86
CA ASP A 149 -4.65 -17.47 2.45
C ASP A 149 -3.89 -18.78 2.80
N ALA A 150 -2.82 -19.10 2.06
CA ALA A 150 -2.05 -20.33 2.19
C ALA A 150 -0.74 -20.16 2.98
N LEU A 151 -0.34 -18.92 3.31
CA LEU A 151 0.91 -18.65 4.03
C LEU A 151 0.87 -19.13 5.49
N PRO A 152 2.00 -19.59 6.06
CA PRO A 152 2.14 -19.77 7.50
C PRO A 152 1.84 -18.47 8.27
N GLU A 153 1.33 -18.56 9.49
CA GLU A 153 0.86 -17.38 10.25
C GLU A 153 1.97 -16.33 10.48
N SER A 154 3.20 -16.76 10.78
CA SER A 154 4.34 -15.87 10.98
C SER A 154 4.69 -15.09 9.71
N GLU A 155 4.77 -15.79 8.57
CA GLU A 155 5.06 -15.19 7.26
C GLU A 155 3.93 -14.27 6.80
N LEU A 156 2.68 -14.68 7.02
CA LEU A 156 1.52 -13.86 6.72
C LEU A 156 1.57 -12.53 7.48
N LYS A 157 1.77 -12.57 8.80
CA LYS A 157 1.86 -11.37 9.65
C LYS A 157 2.98 -10.46 9.19
N GLN A 158 4.14 -11.03 8.86
CA GLN A 158 5.28 -10.25 8.36
C GLN A 158 4.94 -9.55 7.05
N ARG A 159 4.42 -10.31 6.08
CA ARG A 159 4.14 -9.81 4.75
C ARG A 159 3.04 -8.75 4.76
N VAL A 160 1.91 -9.03 5.42
CA VAL A 160 0.83 -8.05 5.57
C VAL A 160 1.31 -6.79 6.26
N ARG A 161 2.13 -6.92 7.31
CA ARG A 161 2.68 -5.76 8.01
C ARG A 161 3.56 -4.91 7.07
N TRP A 162 4.45 -5.53 6.32
CA TRP A 162 5.28 -4.81 5.35
C TRP A 162 4.44 -4.12 4.27
N ASP A 163 3.51 -4.85 3.65
CA ASP A 163 2.67 -4.30 2.58
C ASP A 163 1.82 -3.13 3.10
N VAL A 164 1.19 -3.29 4.27
CA VAL A 164 0.39 -2.23 4.90
C VAL A 164 1.27 -1.05 5.32
N TYR A 165 2.45 -1.27 5.90
CA TYR A 165 3.34 -0.18 6.32
C TYR A 165 3.84 0.65 5.13
N LEU A 166 4.17 0.00 4.01
CA LEU A 166 4.55 0.71 2.78
C LEU A 166 3.39 1.52 2.23
N LEU A 167 2.18 0.96 2.24
CA LEU A 167 0.97 1.68 1.81
C LEU A 167 0.62 2.85 2.72
N VAL A 168 0.81 2.72 4.03
CA VAL A 168 0.64 3.83 4.98
C VAL A 168 1.70 4.90 4.73
N LEU A 169 2.98 4.52 4.55
CA LEU A 169 4.05 5.47 4.27
C LEU A 169 3.83 6.21 2.96
N ARG A 170 3.35 5.50 1.93
CA ARG A 170 2.90 6.08 0.66
C ARG A 170 1.80 7.12 0.88
N ALA A 171 0.80 6.82 1.69
CA ALA A 171 -0.28 7.78 1.98
C ALA A 171 0.19 8.99 2.80
N VAL A 172 1.09 8.79 3.76
CA VAL A 172 1.70 9.90 4.50
C VAL A 172 2.50 10.80 3.56
N ALA A 173 3.29 10.23 2.65
CA ALA A 173 4.00 10.99 1.63
C ALA A 173 3.03 11.79 0.75
N MET A 174 1.92 11.17 0.30
CA MET A 174 0.86 11.85 -0.43
C MET A 174 0.22 12.98 0.35
N PHE A 175 -0.07 12.78 1.63
CA PHE A 175 -0.67 13.80 2.50
C PHE A 175 0.25 15.02 2.68
N LEU A 176 1.54 14.78 2.98
CA LEU A 176 2.53 15.85 3.13
C LEU A 176 2.73 16.65 1.83
N MET A 177 2.52 15.99 0.69
CA MET A 177 2.66 16.61 -0.62
C MET A 177 1.39 17.37 -1.04
N ALA A 178 0.20 16.81 -0.83
CA ALA A 178 -1.07 17.42 -1.20
C ALA A 178 -1.33 18.78 -0.51
N SER A 179 -0.66 19.04 0.62
CA SER A 179 -0.74 20.32 1.34
C SER A 179 0.12 21.45 0.73
N SER A 180 0.91 21.18 -0.32
CA SER A 180 1.80 22.17 -0.94
C SER A 180 1.30 22.65 -2.31
N ILE A 181 1.45 23.96 -2.58
CA ILE A 181 0.97 24.62 -3.81
C ILE A 181 1.80 24.23 -5.06
N LEU A 182 2.88 23.47 -4.91
CA LEU A 182 3.88 23.17 -5.96
C LEU A 182 3.63 21.85 -6.72
N ALA A 183 2.38 21.53 -7.04
CA ALA A 183 2.01 20.22 -7.60
C ALA A 183 2.82 19.79 -8.85
N LEU A 184 3.26 20.73 -9.70
CA LEU A 184 4.07 20.43 -10.89
C LEU A 184 5.45 19.84 -10.57
N VAL A 185 6.13 20.33 -9.53
CA VAL A 185 7.42 19.76 -9.08
C VAL A 185 7.19 18.50 -8.25
N LEU A 186 6.06 18.45 -7.58
CA LEU A 186 5.76 17.44 -6.59
C LEU A 186 5.31 16.11 -7.20
N VAL A 187 4.59 16.12 -8.31
CA VAL A 187 4.13 14.90 -8.99
C VAL A 187 5.31 14.06 -9.52
N PRO A 188 6.36 14.63 -10.14
CA PRO A 188 7.59 13.90 -10.44
C PRO A 188 8.34 13.41 -9.20
N ALA A 189 8.45 14.24 -8.17
CA ALA A 189 9.10 13.85 -6.91
C ALA A 189 8.37 12.66 -6.25
N MET A 190 7.04 12.67 -6.28
CA MET A 190 6.19 11.56 -5.85
C MET A 190 6.46 10.30 -6.65
N ALA A 191 6.51 10.39 -7.99
CA ALA A 191 6.79 9.22 -8.83
C ALA A 191 8.08 8.52 -8.41
N LEU A 192 9.14 9.30 -8.17
CA LEU A 192 10.44 8.79 -7.74
C LEU A 192 10.39 8.21 -6.32
N LEU A 193 9.74 8.91 -5.38
CA LEU A 193 9.63 8.46 -4.00
C LEU A 193 8.85 7.15 -3.88
N LEU A 194 7.70 7.04 -4.56
CA LEU A 194 6.88 5.83 -4.55
C LEU A 194 7.59 4.68 -5.26
N SER A 195 8.32 4.96 -6.34
CA SER A 195 9.16 3.95 -6.99
C SER A 195 10.24 3.44 -6.03
N TYR A 196 10.85 4.33 -5.26
CA TYR A 196 11.84 3.93 -4.25
C TYR A 196 11.23 3.02 -3.18
N PHE A 197 10.03 3.34 -2.69
CA PHE A 197 9.30 2.51 -1.71
C PHE A 197 9.03 1.10 -2.21
N GLU A 198 8.70 0.96 -3.48
CA GLU A 198 8.33 -0.33 -4.06
C GLU A 198 9.53 -1.16 -4.53
N ILE A 199 10.62 -0.52 -4.97
CA ILE A 199 11.81 -1.24 -5.44
C ILE A 199 12.70 -1.69 -4.28
N TRP A 200 12.76 -0.90 -3.20
CA TRP A 200 13.59 -1.19 -2.02
C TRP A 200 12.78 -1.13 -0.72
N PRO A 201 11.73 -1.95 -0.57
CA PRO A 201 10.83 -1.91 0.58
C PRO A 201 11.56 -2.16 1.90
N GLU A 202 12.46 -3.14 1.93
CA GLU A 202 13.25 -3.47 3.13
C GLU A 202 14.08 -2.29 3.61
N ARG A 203 14.76 -1.58 2.70
CA ARG A 203 15.60 -0.43 3.05
C ARG A 203 14.76 0.71 3.63
N VAL A 204 13.59 0.95 3.05
CA VAL A 204 12.64 1.97 3.52
C VAL A 204 12.11 1.61 4.90
N LEU A 205 11.68 0.38 5.09
CA LEU A 205 11.17 -0.11 6.37
C LEU A 205 12.27 -0.10 7.43
N THR A 206 13.50 -0.49 7.08
CA THR A 206 14.65 -0.42 8.00
C THR A 206 14.98 1.02 8.40
N THR A 207 14.90 1.96 7.46
CA THR A 207 15.18 3.38 7.72
C THR A 207 14.12 4.01 8.62
N MET A 208 12.84 3.67 8.41
CA MET A 208 11.73 4.28 9.14
C MET A 208 11.46 3.64 10.50
N PHE A 209 11.70 2.32 10.63
CA PHE A 209 11.29 1.54 11.80
C PHE A 209 12.42 0.76 12.50
N GLY A 210 13.66 0.86 12.02
CA GLY A 210 14.79 0.05 12.52
C GLY A 210 14.79 -1.37 11.94
N ASP A 211 15.54 -2.31 12.52
CA ASP A 211 15.70 -3.67 11.99
C ASP A 211 14.35 -4.39 11.80
N ALA A 212 13.81 -4.33 10.57
CA ALA A 212 12.43 -4.68 10.28
C ALA A 212 12.14 -6.18 10.44
N SER A 213 13.21 -7.00 10.45
CA SER A 213 13.16 -8.43 10.74
C SER A 213 12.87 -8.74 12.22
N LYS A 214 13.24 -7.82 13.14
CA LYS A 214 13.09 -7.99 14.59
C LYS A 214 11.75 -7.54 15.15
N LEU A 215 10.87 -7.00 14.32
CA LEU A 215 9.51 -6.64 14.73
C LEU A 215 8.66 -7.85 15.16
N HIS A 216 9.15 -9.09 15.01
CA HIS A 216 8.54 -10.31 15.57
C HIS A 216 9.18 -10.80 16.88
N GLU A 217 10.32 -10.27 17.30
CA GLU A 217 11.04 -10.74 18.50
C GLU A 217 10.43 -10.26 19.82
N TYR A 218 9.41 -9.38 19.78
CA TYR A 218 8.67 -9.01 20.97
C TYR A 218 7.62 -10.08 21.32
N ASP A 219 8.09 -11.15 21.94
CA ASP A 219 7.29 -12.11 22.70
C ASP A 219 7.34 -11.71 24.19
N PRO A 220 6.34 -11.01 24.73
CA PRO A 220 6.33 -10.60 26.13
C PRO A 220 6.36 -11.80 27.10
N ASP A 221 5.95 -12.99 26.65
CA ASP A 221 5.91 -14.21 27.46
C ASP A 221 7.28 -14.90 27.54
N ARG A 222 8.17 -14.71 26.56
CA ARG A 222 9.57 -15.19 26.60
C ARG A 222 10.43 -14.46 27.62
N SER A 223 10.10 -13.21 27.94
CA SER A 223 10.77 -12.42 29.00
C SER A 223 10.27 -12.75 30.41
N SER A 224 9.24 -13.59 30.57
CA SER A 224 8.70 -13.92 31.89
C SER A 224 9.63 -14.87 32.66
N PRO A 225 10.11 -14.52 33.88
CA PRO A 225 11.00 -15.37 34.68
C PRO A 225 10.40 -16.73 35.04
N ARG A 226 9.07 -16.86 34.98
CA ARG A 226 8.33 -18.07 35.32
C ARG A 226 8.56 -19.24 34.35
N ARG A 227 8.85 -18.97 33.08
CA ARG A 227 9.02 -20.04 32.07
C ARG A 227 10.45 -20.60 32.01
N ARG A 228 11.47 -19.76 32.23
CA ARG A 228 12.87 -20.21 32.37
C ARG A 228 13.08 -21.25 33.48
N ARG A 229 12.25 -21.19 34.54
CA ARG A 229 12.31 -22.16 35.64
C ARG A 229 11.67 -23.51 35.31
N ARG A 230 10.83 -23.57 34.27
CA ARG A 230 10.08 -24.77 33.87
C ARG A 230 10.82 -25.60 32.82
N ASP A 231 11.67 -24.94 32.03
CA ASP A 231 12.52 -25.60 31.03
C ASP A 231 13.91 -26.00 31.58
N ALA A 232 14.20 -25.62 32.83
CA ALA A 232 15.45 -25.95 33.54
C ALA A 232 15.29 -27.07 34.59
N SER A 233 14.11 -27.71 34.62
CA SER A 233 13.72 -28.84 35.47
C SER A 233 13.21 -29.97 34.60
#